data_AF-A0A1J0RAA6-F1
#
_entry.id   AF-A0A1J0RAA6-F1
#
_cell.length_a   1.000
_cell.length_b   1.000
_cell.length_c   1.000
_cell.angle_alpha   90.00
_cell.angle_beta   90.00
_cell.angle_gamma   90.00
#
_symmetry.space_group_name_H-M   'P 1'
#
loop_
_entity.id
_entity.type
_entity.pdbx_description
1 polymer ?
#
loop_
_entity_poly.entity_id
_entity_poly.type
_entity_poly.pdbx_seq_one_letter_code
_entity_poly.pdbx_strand_id
1 'polypeptide(L)'
;MQLSGLAKKMAGVAIKGIAAKAAKLKDSFPEEALPADASKQAATAAAKKLRYAAFGGVDTALSTLTQATTFGGTPANNRDVECKTQGPGKGTHTALAALACVCWQGNTNTVTHGVCNKAMEGQTGWNGNSNKPGTSDLIKLAKSCGPAGKRKVTAARLRAAITSLRNLITGHDTENLYLGTFIATGSSGSSDSGVCIEFTNLAGGTEDPLNKLPWISKVEAAAEELEKLTQVSPKAQAINIQLAAAETEANQAVKLAAAEAEEIRKGNNNPSVATPALRKTICEAHNKSKTECLGAQCKWGGKKDDDGPCIVDESKVAEQTTQAGAGEKKDGQLQLGVQNMEPKLSAMLTKKLTNKIVHEGRGKTINLSQEKKCAKMVVF
;
A
#
# COMPACT_ATOMS: atom_id res chain seq x y z
N MET A 1 -7.83 -0.73 -35.69
CA MET A 1 -8.84 -1.61 -36.31
C MET A 1 -10.20 -0.94 -36.15
N GLN A 2 -10.87 -0.57 -37.25
CA GLN A 2 -12.24 -0.02 -37.17
C GLN A 2 -13.23 -1.18 -37.06
N LEU A 3 -13.99 -1.24 -35.97
CA LEU A 3 -15.02 -2.27 -35.76
C LEU A 3 -16.28 -1.95 -36.58
N SER A 4 -16.86 -2.98 -37.21
CA SER A 4 -18.15 -2.88 -37.90
C SER A 4 -19.30 -2.57 -36.92
N GLY A 5 -20.44 -2.09 -37.41
CA GLY A 5 -21.62 -1.82 -36.56
C GLY A 5 -22.11 -3.06 -35.80
N LEU A 6 -22.07 -4.23 -36.45
CA LEU A 6 -22.40 -5.53 -35.85
C LEU A 6 -21.37 -5.93 -34.77
N ALA A 7 -20.07 -5.83 -35.07
CA ALA A 7 -19.01 -6.13 -34.11
C ALA A 7 -19.08 -5.25 -32.86
N LYS A 8 -19.42 -3.96 -33.02
CA LYS A 8 -19.63 -3.03 -31.90
C LYS A 8 -20.79 -3.45 -31.01
N LYS A 9 -21.93 -3.88 -31.59
CA LYS A 9 -23.09 -4.34 -30.82
C LYS A 9 -22.79 -5.64 -30.06
N MET A 10 -22.15 -6.61 -30.72
CA MET A 10 -21.77 -7.90 -30.11
C MET A 10 -20.76 -7.70 -28.96
N ALA A 11 -19.72 -6.89 -29.19
CA ALA A 11 -18.76 -6.53 -28.16
C ALA A 11 -19.45 -5.78 -27.00
N GLY A 12 -20.40 -4.89 -27.28
CA GLY A 12 -21.13 -4.13 -26.26
C GLY A 12 -21.87 -5.00 -25.26
N VAL A 13 -22.47 -6.12 -25.70
CA VAL A 13 -23.15 -7.08 -24.82
C VAL A 13 -22.15 -7.80 -23.93
N ALA A 14 -21.06 -8.32 -24.50
CA ALA A 14 -20.03 -9.06 -23.77
C ALA A 14 -19.29 -8.17 -22.75
N ILE A 15 -18.95 -6.93 -23.14
CA ILE A 15 -18.25 -5.98 -22.27
C ILE A 15 -19.13 -5.50 -21.11
N LYS A 16 -20.45 -5.44 -21.27
CA LYS A 16 -21.36 -4.94 -20.22
C LYS A 16 -21.27 -5.79 -18.94
N GLY A 17 -21.18 -7.12 -19.07
CA GLY A 17 -21.00 -8.02 -17.93
C GLY A 17 -19.64 -7.85 -17.25
N ILE A 18 -18.59 -7.71 -18.05
CA ILE A 18 -17.21 -7.50 -17.58
C ILE A 18 -17.09 -6.15 -16.85
N ALA A 19 -17.68 -5.09 -17.41
CA ALA A 19 -17.71 -3.76 -16.82
C ALA A 19 -18.46 -3.75 -15.48
N ALA A 20 -19.56 -4.49 -15.35
CA ALA A 20 -20.29 -4.60 -14.09
C ALA A 20 -19.48 -5.33 -12.99
N LYS A 21 -18.75 -6.39 -13.36
CA LYS A 21 -17.81 -7.07 -12.45
C LYS A 21 -16.66 -6.14 -12.03
N ALA A 22 -16.06 -5.44 -12.99
CA ALA A 22 -14.99 -4.48 -12.75
C ALA A 22 -15.43 -3.31 -11.86
N ALA A 23 -16.68 -2.83 -12.01
CA ALA A 23 -17.26 -1.81 -11.13
C ALA A 23 -17.37 -2.31 -9.68
N LYS A 24 -17.90 -3.52 -9.46
CA LYS A 24 -17.96 -4.12 -8.12
C LYS A 24 -16.57 -4.33 -7.50
N LEU A 25 -15.58 -4.72 -8.30
CA LEU A 25 -14.19 -4.84 -7.85
C LEU A 25 -13.62 -3.50 -7.42
N LYS A 26 -13.90 -2.44 -8.17
CA LYS A 26 -13.52 -1.06 -7.83
C LYS A 26 -14.20 -0.58 -6.55
N ASP A 27 -15.48 -0.89 -6.34
CA ASP A 27 -16.20 -0.52 -5.11
C ASP A 27 -15.73 -1.33 -3.90
N SER A 28 -15.20 -2.55 -4.12
CA SER A 28 -14.57 -3.38 -3.08
C SER A 28 -13.10 -3.04 -2.80
N PHE A 29 -12.53 -2.14 -3.60
CA PHE A 29 -11.19 -1.61 -3.42
C PHE A 29 -11.18 -0.86 -2.09
N PRO A 30 -10.24 -1.15 -1.16
CA PRO A 30 -10.17 -0.41 0.08
C PRO A 30 -10.09 1.09 -0.24
N GLU A 31 -10.87 1.94 0.42
CA GLU A 31 -10.91 3.37 0.15
C GLU A 31 -9.54 4.03 0.38
N GLU A 32 -8.72 3.43 1.28
CA GLU A 32 -7.30 3.76 1.47
C GLU A 32 -6.34 2.97 0.55
N ALA A 33 -6.81 2.41 -0.56
CA ALA A 33 -5.96 1.66 -1.46
C ALA A 33 -4.91 2.58 -2.10
N LEU A 34 -3.77 2.51 -1.43
CA LEU A 34 -2.43 2.90 -1.78
C LEU A 34 -2.34 3.58 -3.15
N PRO A 35 -2.28 4.93 -3.23
CA PRO A 35 -1.66 5.57 -4.39
C PRO A 35 -0.35 4.87 -4.73
N ALA A 36 0.12 4.93 -5.98
CA ALA A 36 1.35 4.24 -6.43
C ALA A 36 2.57 4.48 -5.50
N ASP A 37 2.56 5.58 -4.74
CA ASP A 37 3.58 5.97 -3.77
C ASP A 37 3.26 5.68 -2.30
N ALA A 38 2.17 5.00 -1.95
CA ALA A 38 1.76 4.88 -0.55
C ALA A 38 2.77 4.11 0.31
N SER A 39 3.43 3.09 -0.23
CA SER A 39 4.57 2.44 0.42
C SER A 39 5.71 3.42 0.70
N LYS A 40 5.97 4.34 -0.23
CA LYS A 40 6.98 5.40 -0.07
C LYS A 40 6.54 6.45 0.95
N GLN A 41 5.26 6.82 0.98
CA GLN A 41 4.69 7.75 1.93
C GLN A 41 4.71 7.20 3.35
N ALA A 42 4.27 5.96 3.56
CA ALA A 42 4.33 5.29 4.85
C ALA A 42 5.77 5.07 5.30
N ALA A 43 6.70 4.68 4.41
CA ALA A 43 8.13 4.62 4.73
C ALA A 43 8.68 5.99 5.16
N THR A 44 8.29 7.06 4.47
CA THR A 44 8.68 8.45 4.82
C THR A 44 8.12 8.86 6.17
N ALA A 45 6.83 8.56 6.42
CA ALA A 45 6.16 8.88 7.68
C ALA A 45 6.77 8.10 8.85
N ALA A 46 7.03 6.80 8.69
CA ALA A 46 7.72 5.97 9.67
C ALA A 46 9.14 6.50 9.94
N ALA A 47 9.90 6.85 8.90
CA ALA A 47 11.23 7.42 9.06
C ALA A 47 11.22 8.76 9.84
N LYS A 48 10.26 9.65 9.58
CA LYS A 48 10.08 10.90 10.34
C LYS A 48 9.78 10.64 11.81
N LYS A 49 8.88 9.69 12.11
CA LYS A 49 8.54 9.30 13.49
C LYS A 49 9.74 8.69 14.22
N LEU A 50 10.49 7.79 13.57
CA LEU A 50 11.71 7.21 14.14
C LEU A 50 12.80 8.25 14.36
N ARG A 51 12.96 9.22 13.45
CA ARG A 51 13.89 10.34 13.63
C ARG A 51 13.49 11.22 14.80
N TYR A 52 12.21 11.50 14.96
CA TYR A 52 11.69 12.21 16.12
C TYR A 52 11.99 11.43 17.40
N ALA A 53 11.71 10.13 17.43
CA ALA A 53 12.00 9.28 18.59
C ALA A 53 13.49 9.33 18.98
N ALA A 54 14.37 9.29 17.97
CA ALA A 54 15.82 9.27 18.19
C ALA A 54 16.40 10.63 18.60
N PHE A 55 15.94 11.73 17.99
CA PHE A 55 16.63 13.03 18.01
C PHE A 55 15.74 14.22 18.34
N GLY A 56 14.46 14.01 18.68
CA GLY A 56 13.53 15.05 19.13
C GLY A 56 12.96 15.94 18.01
N GLY A 57 13.12 15.56 16.74
CA GLY A 57 12.50 16.27 15.63
C GLY A 57 12.38 15.42 14.37
N VAL A 58 11.36 15.69 13.54
CA VAL A 58 11.04 14.91 12.34
C VAL A 58 12.11 15.01 11.25
N ASP A 59 12.86 16.11 11.24
CA ASP A 59 13.91 16.44 10.27
C ASP A 59 15.27 16.71 10.93
N THR A 60 15.42 16.43 12.24
CA THR A 60 16.69 16.65 12.96
C THR A 60 17.79 15.77 12.40
N ALA A 61 18.76 16.38 11.72
CA ALA A 61 19.91 15.66 11.21
C ALA A 61 20.89 15.33 12.34
N LEU A 62 21.62 14.22 12.19
CA LEU A 62 22.64 13.81 13.15
C LEU A 62 23.70 14.91 13.33
N SER A 63 24.06 15.64 12.27
CA SER A 63 25.04 16.74 12.32
C SER A 63 24.52 18.01 13.03
N THR A 64 23.23 18.11 13.30
CA THR A 64 22.59 19.29 13.91
C THR A 64 22.07 19.00 15.31
N LEU A 65 22.54 17.93 15.95
CA LEU A 65 22.11 17.56 17.29
C LEU A 65 22.48 18.65 18.30
N THR A 66 21.52 18.97 19.17
CA THR A 66 21.72 19.88 20.29
C THR A 66 21.28 19.20 21.58
N GLN A 67 21.68 19.78 22.71
CA GLN A 67 21.15 19.39 24.02
C GLN A 67 19.62 19.52 24.04
N ALA A 68 19.10 20.66 23.56
CA ALA A 68 17.66 20.93 23.55
C ALA A 68 16.87 19.90 22.74
N THR A 69 17.32 19.54 21.54
CA THR A 69 16.63 18.52 20.72
C THR A 69 16.76 17.12 21.32
N THR A 70 17.89 16.81 21.96
CA THR A 70 18.16 15.48 22.49
C THR A 70 17.45 15.23 23.82
N PHE A 71 17.60 16.15 24.77
CA PHE A 71 17.08 16.03 26.13
C PHE A 71 15.74 16.75 26.34
N GLY A 72 15.21 17.46 25.33
CA GLY A 72 14.02 18.31 25.49
C GLY A 72 14.29 19.61 26.26
N GLY A 73 15.57 19.97 26.40
CA GLY A 73 16.07 21.14 27.12
C GLY A 73 17.57 21.03 27.37
N THR A 74 18.17 22.07 27.96
CA THR A 74 19.56 21.98 28.44
C THR A 74 19.58 21.25 29.78
N PRO A 75 20.35 20.16 29.94
CA PRO A 75 20.53 19.51 31.24
C PRO A 75 21.04 20.51 32.27
N ALA A 76 20.33 20.63 33.39
CA ALA A 76 20.59 21.62 34.43
C ALA A 76 20.89 20.98 35.79
N ASN A 77 20.48 19.73 35.98
CA ASN A 77 20.72 18.97 37.20
C ASN A 77 21.95 18.07 37.05
N ASN A 78 22.34 17.42 38.15
CA ASN A 78 23.34 16.36 38.09
C ASN A 78 22.84 15.18 37.23
N ARG A 79 23.76 14.37 36.74
CA ARG A 79 23.44 13.24 35.86
C ARG A 79 22.43 12.26 36.49
N ASP A 80 22.50 12.03 37.80
CA ASP A 80 21.56 11.14 38.49
C ASP A 80 20.11 11.61 38.34
N VAL A 81 19.85 12.89 38.61
CA VAL A 81 18.52 13.49 38.44
C VAL A 81 18.12 13.52 36.97
N GLU A 82 19.06 13.83 36.07
CA GLU A 82 18.76 13.88 34.64
C GLU A 82 18.37 12.49 34.09
N CYS A 83 18.94 11.41 34.61
CA CYS A 83 18.69 10.04 34.18
C CYS A 83 17.52 9.35 34.89
N LYS A 84 16.68 10.11 35.59
CA LYS A 84 15.38 9.65 36.10
C LYS A 84 14.30 9.91 35.05
N THR A 85 13.30 9.02 35.03
CA THR A 85 12.12 9.15 34.17
C THR A 85 10.98 9.96 34.80
N GLN A 86 11.15 10.37 36.06
CA GLN A 86 10.24 11.22 36.82
C GLN A 86 11.00 12.39 37.47
N GLY A 87 10.29 13.44 37.90
CA GLY A 87 10.94 14.66 38.44
C GLY A 87 11.67 15.45 37.34
N PRO A 88 12.42 16.53 37.62
CA PRO A 88 12.78 17.53 36.60
C PRO A 88 13.74 17.04 35.50
N GLY A 89 14.12 15.76 35.49
CA GLY A 89 15.08 15.14 34.58
C GLY A 89 14.71 15.25 33.10
N LYS A 90 15.75 15.31 32.26
CA LYS A 90 15.71 15.51 30.81
C LYS A 90 16.41 14.39 30.03
N GLY A 91 17.10 13.49 30.73
CA GLY A 91 17.92 12.38 30.21
C GLY A 91 17.16 11.31 29.42
N THR A 92 15.83 11.35 29.37
CA THR A 92 15.02 10.27 28.79
C THR A 92 14.04 10.73 27.71
N HIS A 93 14.15 11.99 27.25
CA HIS A 93 13.24 12.58 26.27
C HIS A 93 13.29 11.90 24.89
N THR A 94 14.48 11.53 24.44
CA THR A 94 14.71 10.82 23.16
C THR A 94 15.47 9.52 23.40
N ALA A 95 15.49 8.64 22.40
CA ALA A 95 16.31 7.43 22.47
C ALA A 95 17.81 7.75 22.58
N LEU A 96 18.29 8.85 21.98
CA LEU A 96 19.68 9.27 22.13
C LEU A 96 19.99 9.79 23.53
N ALA A 97 19.06 10.52 24.17
CA ALA A 97 19.19 10.91 25.56
C ALA A 97 19.23 9.68 26.47
N ALA A 98 18.30 8.74 26.27
CA ALA A 98 18.28 7.46 27.00
C ALA A 98 19.61 6.70 26.82
N LEU A 99 20.15 6.68 25.61
CA LEU A 99 21.46 6.10 25.32
C LEU A 99 22.59 6.81 26.08
N ALA A 100 22.54 8.14 26.24
CA ALA A 100 23.51 8.86 27.07
C ALA A 100 23.44 8.41 28.53
N CYS A 101 22.25 8.19 29.08
CA CYS A 101 22.09 7.69 30.45
C CYS A 101 22.62 6.27 30.68
N VAL A 102 22.64 5.40 29.66
CA VAL A 102 23.17 4.03 29.80
C VAL A 102 24.62 3.87 29.30
N CYS A 103 25.16 4.85 28.57
CA CYS A 103 26.48 4.75 27.93
C CYS A 103 27.50 5.80 28.35
N TRP A 104 27.08 6.91 28.96
CA TRP A 104 27.98 8.01 29.29
C TRP A 104 28.52 7.88 30.71
N GLN A 105 29.82 8.03 30.90
CA GLN A 105 30.41 8.00 32.23
C GLN A 105 30.19 9.31 33.02
N GLY A 106 30.29 9.23 34.34
CA GLY A 106 30.35 10.37 35.24
C GLY A 106 31.71 11.07 35.19
N ASN A 107 31.85 12.17 35.95
CA ASN A 107 33.12 12.91 36.09
C ASN A 107 34.00 12.42 37.25
N THR A 108 33.51 11.47 38.04
CA THR A 108 34.21 10.86 39.19
C THR A 108 34.16 9.35 39.02
N ASN A 109 35.16 8.65 39.56
CA ASN A 109 35.23 7.19 39.57
C ASN A 109 34.91 6.58 38.19
N THR A 110 35.59 7.13 37.17
CA THR A 110 35.36 6.88 35.74
C THR A 110 35.38 5.40 35.40
N VAL A 111 34.47 4.98 34.51
CA VAL A 111 34.40 3.61 34.01
C VAL A 111 35.52 3.38 33.00
N THR A 112 36.32 2.34 33.19
CA THR A 112 37.42 1.99 32.27
C THR A 112 36.89 1.40 30.96
N HIS A 113 37.60 1.64 29.86
CA HIS A 113 37.33 1.07 28.52
C HIS A 113 36.02 1.50 27.82
N GLY A 114 35.28 2.44 28.41
CA GLY A 114 34.03 2.96 27.87
C GLY A 114 32.83 2.07 28.20
N VAL A 115 31.70 2.67 28.59
CA VAL A 115 30.56 1.92 29.17
C VAL A 115 29.88 1.00 28.14
N CYS A 116 29.43 1.56 27.01
CA CYS A 116 28.71 0.77 25.99
C CYS A 116 29.60 0.20 24.89
N ASN A 117 30.73 0.86 24.60
CA ASN A 117 31.72 0.39 23.63
C ASN A 117 33.03 1.18 23.78
N LYS A 118 34.12 0.64 23.25
CA LYS A 118 35.45 1.25 23.31
C LYS A 118 35.57 2.60 22.60
N ALA A 119 34.75 2.88 21.58
CA ALA A 119 34.74 4.22 20.98
C ALA A 119 34.22 5.29 21.95
N MET A 120 33.56 4.86 23.03
CA MET A 120 33.16 5.69 24.15
C MET A 120 34.24 5.83 25.24
N GLU A 121 35.45 5.33 25.03
CA GLU A 121 36.59 5.56 25.92
C GLU A 121 37.06 7.03 25.82
N GLY A 122 37.53 7.59 26.94
CA GLY A 122 38.17 8.92 26.99
C GLY A 122 37.24 10.11 26.77
N GLN A 123 35.92 9.95 26.88
CA GLN A 123 34.98 11.08 26.80
C GLN A 123 34.92 11.83 28.12
N THR A 124 34.69 13.15 28.03
CA THR A 124 34.48 14.00 29.19
C THR A 124 33.31 13.47 30.01
N GLY A 125 33.54 13.33 31.32
CA GLY A 125 32.53 12.86 32.25
C GLY A 125 31.37 13.83 32.38
N TRP A 126 30.14 13.31 32.33
CA TRP A 126 28.92 14.10 32.49
C TRP A 126 28.56 14.21 33.98
N ASN A 127 28.47 15.45 34.50
CA ASN A 127 28.11 15.72 35.90
C ASN A 127 26.97 16.72 36.08
N GLY A 128 26.35 17.18 34.98
CA GLY A 128 25.29 18.17 34.98
C GLY A 128 25.73 19.52 34.41
N ASN A 129 25.36 20.62 35.07
CA ASN A 129 25.57 21.97 34.53
C ASN A 129 27.06 22.29 34.24
N SER A 130 27.97 21.81 35.10
CA SER A 130 29.41 22.05 34.99
C SER A 130 30.04 21.31 33.79
N ASN A 131 29.65 20.07 33.54
CA ASN A 131 30.11 19.25 32.41
C ASN A 131 28.93 18.46 31.86
N LYS A 132 28.27 18.97 30.81
CA LYS A 132 27.13 18.35 30.12
C LYS A 132 27.54 17.93 28.69
N PRO A 133 26.96 16.87 28.11
CA PRO A 133 27.31 16.42 26.76
C PRO A 133 27.11 17.54 25.74
N GLY A 134 28.18 17.99 25.08
CA GLY A 134 28.10 18.99 24.02
C GLY A 134 27.58 18.43 22.70
N THR A 135 27.41 19.26 21.68
CA THR A 135 26.97 18.79 20.36
C THR A 135 27.92 17.75 19.75
N SER A 136 29.23 17.95 19.83
CA SER A 136 30.23 16.99 19.32
C SER A 136 30.13 15.63 20.03
N ASP A 137 29.87 15.67 21.33
CA ASP A 137 29.71 14.52 22.19
C ASP A 137 28.46 13.72 21.79
N LEU A 138 27.32 14.40 21.64
CA LEU A 138 26.06 13.78 21.20
C LEU A 138 26.18 13.14 19.81
N ILE A 139 26.89 13.80 18.90
CA ILE A 139 27.21 13.26 17.57
C ILE A 139 28.07 12.00 17.69
N LYS A 140 29.09 12.00 18.55
CA LYS A 140 29.97 10.85 18.78
C LYS A 140 29.18 9.67 19.34
N LEU A 141 28.31 9.90 20.32
CA LEU A 141 27.42 8.89 20.88
C LEU A 141 26.50 8.30 19.82
N ALA A 142 25.83 9.13 19.02
CA ALA A 142 24.94 8.66 17.96
C ALA A 142 25.69 7.81 16.91
N LYS A 143 26.92 8.20 16.56
CA LYS A 143 27.78 7.43 15.63
C LYS A 143 28.30 6.12 16.22
N SER A 144 28.35 6.00 17.55
CA SER A 144 28.81 4.78 18.23
C SER A 144 27.89 3.58 18.01
N CYS A 145 26.62 3.81 17.63
CA CYS A 145 25.67 2.77 17.23
C CYS A 145 26.06 2.06 15.91
N GLY A 146 27.06 2.57 15.19
CA GLY A 146 27.51 2.04 13.92
C GLY A 146 26.65 2.48 12.73
N PRO A 147 27.02 2.06 11.51
CA PRO A 147 26.27 2.39 10.30
C PRO A 147 24.91 1.69 10.26
N ALA A 148 23.99 2.25 9.46
CA ALA A 148 22.71 1.61 9.21
C ALA A 148 22.91 0.19 8.65
N GLY A 149 22.30 -0.81 9.30
CA GLY A 149 22.34 -2.19 8.83
C GLY A 149 21.54 -2.38 7.52
N LYS A 150 21.83 -3.43 6.77
CA LYS A 150 21.12 -3.80 5.52
C LYS A 150 19.68 -4.30 5.74
N ARG A 151 19.27 -4.39 6.99
CA ARG A 151 18.15 -5.21 7.45
C ARG A 151 16.90 -4.32 7.48
N LYS A 152 15.91 -4.61 6.64
CA LYS A 152 14.69 -3.78 6.47
C LYS A 152 14.00 -3.45 7.80
N VAL A 153 13.57 -2.20 7.96
CA VAL A 153 12.72 -1.78 9.07
C VAL A 153 11.30 -2.22 8.77
N THR A 154 10.70 -2.99 9.69
CA THR A 154 9.33 -3.50 9.58
C THR A 154 8.60 -3.26 10.89
N ALA A 155 7.27 -3.21 10.86
CA ALA A 155 6.46 -3.08 12.06
C ALA A 155 6.80 -4.16 13.11
N ALA A 156 6.83 -5.43 12.71
CA ALA A 156 7.18 -6.55 13.59
C ALA A 156 8.54 -6.36 14.26
N ARG A 157 9.55 -5.82 13.55
CA ARG A 157 10.87 -5.56 14.14
C ARG A 157 10.85 -4.38 15.11
N LEU A 158 10.05 -3.34 14.84
CA LEU A 158 9.89 -2.22 15.78
C LEU A 158 9.17 -2.67 17.06
N ARG A 159 8.09 -3.45 16.94
CA ARG A 159 7.37 -4.05 18.07
C ARG A 159 8.30 -4.97 18.88
N ALA A 160 9.04 -5.85 18.21
CA ALA A 160 10.01 -6.72 18.87
C ALA A 160 11.11 -5.93 19.59
N ALA A 161 11.59 -4.83 19.02
CA ALA A 161 12.58 -3.97 19.67
C ALA A 161 12.03 -3.30 20.94
N ILE A 162 10.77 -2.85 20.94
CA ILE A 162 10.09 -2.32 22.12
C ILE A 162 9.99 -3.40 23.20
N THR A 163 9.57 -4.63 22.84
CA THR A 163 9.51 -5.76 23.78
C THR A 163 10.89 -6.12 24.32
N SER A 164 11.91 -6.17 23.47
CA SER A 164 13.29 -6.40 23.92
C SER A 164 13.75 -5.33 24.90
N LEU A 165 13.44 -4.06 24.63
CA LEU A 165 13.78 -2.98 25.55
C LEU A 165 13.06 -3.16 26.90
N ARG A 166 11.77 -3.49 26.89
CA ARG A 166 11.01 -3.75 28.14
C ARG A 166 11.68 -4.82 29.00
N ASN A 167 12.17 -5.87 28.36
CA ASN A 167 12.81 -7.01 29.02
C ASN A 167 14.21 -6.70 29.55
N LEU A 168 14.84 -5.61 29.10
CA LEU A 168 16.11 -5.12 29.65
C LEU A 168 15.91 -4.26 30.89
N ILE A 169 14.66 -3.87 31.20
CA ILE A 169 14.34 -3.11 32.41
C ILE A 169 14.16 -4.10 33.56
N THR A 170 15.02 -3.97 34.57
CA THR A 170 15.11 -4.91 35.70
C THR A 170 14.93 -4.19 37.02
N GLY A 171 14.37 -4.89 38.01
CA GLY A 171 14.33 -4.40 39.39
C GLY A 171 15.66 -4.71 40.08
N HIS A 172 16.13 -3.75 40.87
CA HIS A 172 17.28 -3.96 41.78
C HIS A 172 16.84 -3.89 43.24
N ASP A 173 15.80 -3.13 43.54
CA ASP A 173 15.18 -3.02 44.85
C ASP A 173 13.64 -3.16 44.73
N THR A 174 12.91 -2.95 45.83
CA THR A 174 11.45 -3.06 45.88
C THR A 174 10.71 -1.83 45.38
N GLU A 175 11.41 -0.72 45.11
CA GLU A 175 10.83 0.58 44.77
C GLU A 175 11.02 0.89 43.27
N ASN A 176 12.22 0.67 42.73
CA ASN A 176 12.68 1.23 41.46
C ASN A 176 13.04 0.15 40.44
N LEU A 177 12.81 0.49 39.16
CA LEU A 177 13.33 -0.30 38.04
C LEU A 177 14.47 0.46 37.35
N TYR A 178 15.33 -0.27 36.64
CA TYR A 178 16.51 0.27 35.99
C TYR A 178 16.68 -0.29 34.58
N LEU A 179 17.07 0.57 33.64
CA LEU A 179 17.65 0.16 32.35
C LEU A 179 19.14 0.45 32.38
N GLY A 180 19.97 -0.55 32.12
CA GLY A 180 21.43 -0.46 32.28
C GLY A 180 21.88 -0.94 33.66
N THR A 181 23.11 -0.64 34.04
CA THR A 181 23.72 -1.18 35.26
C THR A 181 23.52 -0.21 36.42
N PHE A 182 22.75 -0.62 37.43
CA PHE A 182 22.70 0.02 38.74
C PHE A 182 23.59 -0.76 39.72
N ILE A 183 24.30 -0.05 40.60
CA ILE A 183 25.18 -0.63 41.62
C ILE A 183 24.76 -0.10 43.00
N ALA A 184 24.77 1.22 43.18
CA ALA A 184 24.41 1.89 44.42
C ALA A 184 24.06 3.38 44.18
N THR A 185 23.29 3.97 45.10
CA THR A 185 22.99 5.41 45.20
C THR A 185 22.18 6.03 44.06
N GLY A 186 22.47 5.72 42.78
CA GLY A 186 21.85 6.37 41.64
C GLY A 186 22.54 6.12 40.29
N SER A 187 22.09 6.84 39.28
CA SER A 187 22.57 6.82 37.90
C SER A 187 23.63 7.90 37.64
N SER A 188 24.69 7.96 38.45
CA SER A 188 25.69 9.03 38.38
C SER A 188 26.72 8.88 37.24
N GLY A 189 26.71 7.74 36.53
CA GLY A 189 27.70 7.39 35.52
C GLY A 189 29.01 6.86 36.10
N SER A 190 29.11 6.74 37.42
CA SER A 190 30.29 6.26 38.13
C SER A 190 30.34 4.73 38.22
N SER A 191 31.55 4.16 38.25
CA SER A 191 31.81 2.72 38.42
C SER A 191 31.39 2.14 39.78
N ASP A 192 31.18 2.97 40.80
CA ASP A 192 30.72 2.57 42.14
C ASP A 192 29.23 2.84 42.39
N SER A 193 28.50 3.36 41.40
CA SER A 193 27.12 3.82 41.57
C SER A 193 26.20 3.32 40.46
N GLY A 194 26.48 3.61 39.20
CA GLY A 194 25.68 3.06 38.11
C GLY A 194 25.67 3.90 36.84
N VAL A 195 25.49 3.21 35.71
CA VAL A 195 25.25 3.79 34.40
C VAL A 195 23.93 3.25 33.87
N CYS A 196 22.85 3.91 34.28
CA CYS A 196 21.49 3.47 34.03
C CYS A 196 20.52 4.63 33.83
N ILE A 197 19.29 4.26 33.50
CA ILE A 197 18.09 5.07 33.65
C ILE A 197 17.30 4.51 34.83
N GLU A 198 16.82 5.38 35.70
CA GLU A 198 15.98 5.01 36.83
C GLU A 198 14.49 5.28 36.54
N PHE A 199 13.68 4.29 36.85
CA PHE A 199 12.22 4.32 36.83
C PHE A 199 11.72 4.30 38.26
N THR A 200 11.65 5.49 38.84
CA THR A 200 11.35 5.70 40.25
C THR A 200 9.96 5.16 40.62
N ASN A 201 9.85 4.41 41.72
CA ASN A 201 8.59 3.89 42.27
C ASN A 201 7.77 2.98 41.32
N LEU A 202 8.40 2.29 40.37
CA LEU A 202 7.71 1.40 39.43
C LEU A 202 7.88 -0.10 39.70
N ALA A 203 8.73 -0.53 40.64
CA ALA A 203 8.97 -1.96 40.87
C ALA A 203 7.78 -2.70 41.49
N GLY A 204 7.02 -2.03 42.37
CA GLY A 204 5.81 -2.59 43.00
C GLY A 204 4.49 -2.29 42.25
N GLY A 205 4.56 -1.58 41.12
CA GLY A 205 3.39 -1.08 40.39
C GLY A 205 2.97 -1.96 39.22
N THR A 206 1.77 -1.68 38.68
CA THR A 206 1.28 -2.28 37.43
C THR A 206 1.59 -1.42 36.20
N GLU A 207 2.18 -0.24 36.38
CA GLU A 207 2.50 0.66 35.29
C GLU A 207 3.71 0.14 34.50
N ASP A 208 3.59 0.12 33.17
CA ASP A 208 4.72 -0.21 32.31
C ASP A 208 5.76 0.93 32.34
N PRO A 209 7.03 0.68 32.74
CA PRO A 209 8.08 1.69 32.73
C PRO A 209 8.31 2.33 31.35
N LEU A 210 8.02 1.63 30.25
CA LEU A 210 8.13 2.21 28.91
C LEU A 210 7.22 3.43 28.69
N ASN A 211 6.11 3.54 29.42
CA ASN A 211 5.23 4.71 29.37
C ASN A 211 5.92 5.99 29.85
N LYS A 212 7.01 5.87 30.62
CA LYS A 212 7.81 7.01 31.06
C LYS A 212 8.89 7.43 30.07
N LEU A 213 8.98 6.78 28.91
CA LEU A 213 9.90 7.10 27.82
C LEU A 213 9.11 7.72 26.64
N PRO A 214 9.04 9.06 26.51
CA PRO A 214 8.15 9.72 25.55
C PRO A 214 8.36 9.28 24.09
N TRP A 215 9.59 8.89 23.74
CA TRP A 215 9.97 8.47 22.41
C TRP A 215 9.42 7.09 22.02
N ILE A 216 9.00 6.23 22.97
CA ILE A 216 8.41 4.91 22.67
C ILE A 216 7.12 5.06 21.85
N SER A 217 6.25 5.99 22.22
CA SER A 217 5.02 6.29 21.48
C SER A 217 5.27 6.63 19.99
N LYS A 218 6.42 7.23 19.68
CA LYS A 218 6.80 7.57 18.30
C LYS A 218 7.27 6.34 17.53
N VAL A 219 7.93 5.39 18.20
CA VAL A 219 8.32 4.10 17.61
C VAL A 219 7.09 3.24 17.34
N GLU A 220 6.12 3.22 18.26
CA GLU A 220 4.84 2.53 18.08
C GLU A 220 4.06 3.12 16.90
N ALA A 221 3.92 4.44 16.85
CA ALA A 221 3.27 5.11 15.74
C ALA A 221 4.01 4.88 14.39
N ALA A 222 5.33 4.64 14.41
CA ALA A 222 6.05 4.24 13.20
C ALA A 222 5.73 2.80 12.77
N ALA A 223 5.55 1.89 13.73
CA ALA A 223 5.11 0.52 13.45
C ALA A 223 3.70 0.51 12.84
N GLU A 224 2.78 1.33 13.36
CA GLU A 224 1.42 1.47 12.83
C GLU A 224 1.38 1.93 11.37
N GLU A 225 2.21 2.92 10.99
CA GLU A 225 2.29 3.32 9.57
C GLU A 225 2.75 2.20 8.65
N LEU A 226 3.65 1.33 9.14
CA LEU A 226 4.13 0.18 8.39
C LEU A 226 3.08 -0.95 8.36
N GLU A 227 2.30 -1.13 9.42
CA GLU A 227 1.21 -2.13 9.51
C GLU A 227 0.11 -1.85 8.47
N LYS A 228 -0.25 -0.58 8.28
CA LYS A 228 -1.20 -0.15 7.24
C LYS A 228 -0.82 -0.68 5.85
N LEU A 229 0.48 -0.72 5.52
CA LEU A 229 0.94 -1.28 4.24
C LEU A 229 0.73 -2.80 4.16
N THR A 230 0.99 -3.52 5.24
CA THR A 230 0.87 -5.00 5.25
C THR A 230 -0.57 -5.48 5.16
N GLN A 231 -1.52 -4.73 5.73
CA GLN A 231 -2.95 -5.08 5.68
C GLN A 231 -3.60 -4.71 4.34
N VAL A 232 -3.19 -3.60 3.73
CA VAL A 232 -3.81 -3.10 2.48
C VAL A 232 -3.19 -3.73 1.22
N SER A 233 -1.90 -4.08 1.24
CA SER A 233 -1.17 -4.49 0.04
C SER A 233 -1.66 -5.80 -0.62
N PRO A 234 -1.97 -6.90 0.10
CA PRO A 234 -2.43 -8.14 -0.54
C PRO A 234 -3.82 -8.01 -1.17
N LYS A 235 -4.75 -7.32 -0.50
CA LYS A 235 -6.10 -7.09 -0.99
C LYS A 235 -6.08 -6.18 -2.23
N ALA A 236 -5.30 -5.10 -2.19
CA ALA A 236 -5.14 -4.21 -3.35
C ALA A 236 -4.45 -4.93 -4.53
N GLN A 237 -3.44 -5.76 -4.29
CA GLN A 237 -2.77 -6.54 -5.33
C GLN A 237 -3.72 -7.56 -5.97
N ALA A 238 -4.51 -8.28 -5.17
CA ALA A 238 -5.48 -9.24 -5.68
C ALA A 238 -6.57 -8.57 -6.55
N ILE A 239 -7.05 -7.39 -6.14
CA ILE A 239 -8.04 -6.63 -6.93
C ILE A 239 -7.41 -6.11 -8.22
N ASN A 240 -6.17 -5.60 -8.20
CA ASN A 240 -5.45 -5.17 -9.40
C ASN A 240 -5.25 -6.31 -10.41
N ILE A 241 -4.92 -7.52 -9.95
CA ILE A 241 -4.81 -8.71 -10.81
C ILE A 241 -6.16 -9.02 -11.46
N GLN A 242 -7.26 -8.97 -10.70
CA GLN A 242 -8.61 -9.22 -11.23
C GLN A 242 -9.05 -8.15 -12.23
N LEU A 243 -8.67 -6.89 -12.01
CA LEU A 243 -8.97 -5.80 -12.95
C LEU A 243 -8.19 -5.95 -14.26
N ALA A 244 -6.92 -6.36 -14.20
CA ALA A 244 -6.11 -6.67 -15.38
C ALA A 244 -6.66 -7.89 -16.16
N ALA A 245 -7.18 -8.89 -15.44
CA ALA A 245 -7.86 -10.02 -16.06
C ALA A 245 -9.15 -9.59 -16.76
N ALA A 246 -9.97 -8.72 -16.14
CA ALA A 246 -11.17 -8.16 -16.74
C ALA A 246 -10.87 -7.31 -18.00
N GLU A 247 -9.78 -6.55 -17.99
CA GLU A 247 -9.30 -5.82 -19.18
C GLU A 247 -8.91 -6.78 -20.31
N THR A 248 -8.21 -7.87 -19.98
CA THR A 248 -7.84 -8.90 -20.95
C THR A 248 -9.08 -9.58 -21.53
N GLU A 249 -10.05 -9.94 -20.69
CA GLU A 249 -11.33 -10.54 -21.09
C GLU A 249 -12.11 -9.60 -22.02
N ALA A 250 -12.16 -8.30 -21.70
CA ALA A 250 -12.84 -7.30 -22.54
C ALA A 250 -12.16 -7.20 -23.92
N ASN A 251 -10.83 -7.18 -23.97
CA ASN A 251 -10.08 -7.14 -25.22
C ASN A 251 -10.27 -8.41 -26.06
N GLN A 252 -10.37 -9.58 -25.43
CA GLN A 252 -10.71 -10.83 -26.10
C GLN A 252 -12.14 -10.81 -26.63
N ALA A 253 -13.11 -10.33 -25.85
CA ALA A 253 -14.49 -10.20 -26.28
C ALA A 253 -14.64 -9.29 -27.51
N VAL A 254 -13.88 -8.20 -27.59
CA VAL A 254 -13.84 -7.33 -28.78
C VAL A 254 -13.30 -8.08 -30.01
N LYS A 255 -12.22 -8.87 -29.85
CA LYS A 255 -11.62 -9.64 -30.94
C LYS A 255 -12.56 -10.74 -31.44
N LEU A 256 -13.19 -11.48 -30.53
CA LEU A 256 -14.17 -12.52 -30.85
C LEU A 256 -15.38 -11.92 -31.57
N ALA A 257 -15.94 -10.82 -31.03
CA ALA A 257 -17.05 -10.11 -31.67
C ALA A 257 -16.70 -9.60 -33.07
N ALA A 258 -15.45 -9.18 -33.30
CA ALA A 258 -14.99 -8.76 -34.62
C ALA A 258 -14.85 -9.94 -35.60
N ALA A 259 -14.31 -11.07 -35.13
CA ALA A 259 -14.17 -12.27 -35.95
C ALA A 259 -15.54 -12.86 -36.30
N GLU A 260 -16.45 -12.93 -35.33
CA GLU A 260 -17.80 -13.47 -35.54
C GLU A 260 -18.64 -12.57 -36.44
N ALA A 261 -18.54 -11.24 -36.29
CA ALA A 261 -19.17 -10.32 -37.22
C ALA A 261 -18.65 -10.46 -38.66
N GLU A 262 -17.38 -10.84 -38.83
CA GLU A 262 -16.78 -11.04 -40.15
C GLU A 262 -17.18 -12.38 -40.78
N GLU A 263 -17.29 -13.45 -40.00
CA GLU A 263 -17.85 -14.72 -40.48
C GLU A 263 -19.33 -14.61 -40.83
N ILE A 264 -20.08 -13.82 -40.05
CA ILE A 264 -21.46 -13.47 -40.40
C ILE A 264 -21.52 -12.74 -41.74
N ARG A 265 -20.62 -11.77 -41.97
CA ARG A 265 -20.55 -11.00 -43.22
C ARG A 265 -20.23 -11.89 -44.42
N LYS A 266 -19.42 -12.92 -44.25
CA LYS A 266 -19.05 -13.87 -45.31
C LYS A 266 -20.12 -14.92 -45.61
N GLY A 267 -21.23 -14.95 -44.87
CA GLY A 267 -22.34 -15.87 -45.11
C GLY A 267 -22.11 -17.31 -44.61
N ASN A 268 -21.11 -17.56 -43.75
CA ASN A 268 -20.77 -18.89 -43.24
C ASN A 268 -21.64 -19.37 -42.05
N ASN A 269 -22.90 -18.94 -41.95
CA ASN A 269 -23.69 -19.14 -40.72
C ASN A 269 -24.57 -20.40 -40.76
N ASN A 270 -24.62 -21.12 -39.63
CA ASN A 270 -25.76 -21.96 -39.25
C ASN A 270 -26.64 -21.15 -38.26
N PRO A 271 -27.78 -20.56 -38.66
CA PRO A 271 -28.45 -19.48 -37.90
C PRO A 271 -29.27 -19.89 -36.67
N SER A 272 -28.99 -21.06 -36.08
CA SER A 272 -29.89 -21.65 -35.07
C SER A 272 -29.75 -21.07 -33.64
N VAL A 273 -28.87 -20.10 -33.36
CA VAL A 273 -28.62 -19.63 -31.96
C VAL A 273 -28.58 -18.09 -31.81
N ALA A 274 -29.09 -17.32 -32.76
CA ALA A 274 -29.06 -15.84 -32.66
C ALA A 274 -30.30 -15.27 -31.92
N THR A 275 -30.06 -14.40 -30.92
CA THR A 275 -31.13 -13.62 -30.28
C THR A 275 -31.85 -12.70 -31.28
N PRO A 276 -33.14 -12.32 -31.06
CA PRO A 276 -33.92 -11.53 -32.02
C PRO A 276 -33.27 -10.19 -32.44
N ALA A 277 -32.59 -9.52 -31.50
CA ALA A 277 -31.87 -8.26 -31.76
C ALA A 277 -30.61 -8.46 -32.62
N LEU A 278 -29.92 -9.60 -32.46
CA LEU A 278 -28.78 -9.98 -33.28
C LEU A 278 -29.25 -10.34 -34.69
N ARG A 279 -30.35 -11.10 -34.81
CA ARG A 279 -30.96 -11.48 -36.09
C ARG A 279 -31.36 -10.27 -36.94
N LYS A 280 -31.96 -9.24 -36.32
CA LYS A 280 -32.27 -7.96 -36.99
C LYS A 280 -31.03 -7.28 -37.57
N THR A 281 -29.94 -7.27 -36.81
CA THR A 281 -28.69 -6.62 -37.27
C THR A 281 -27.99 -7.45 -38.36
N ILE A 282 -28.09 -8.79 -38.32
CA ILE A 282 -27.59 -9.68 -39.38
C ILE A 282 -28.29 -9.36 -40.69
N CYS A 283 -29.62 -9.28 -40.70
CA CYS A 283 -30.37 -8.94 -41.91
C CYS A 283 -30.03 -7.54 -42.44
N GLU A 284 -30.02 -6.53 -41.56
CA GLU A 284 -29.71 -5.14 -41.95
C GLU A 284 -28.29 -4.98 -42.54
N ALA A 285 -27.36 -5.89 -42.24
CA ALA A 285 -26.00 -5.85 -42.80
C ALA A 285 -25.94 -6.18 -44.30
N HIS A 286 -26.96 -6.86 -44.84
CA HIS A 286 -27.01 -7.32 -46.22
C HIS A 286 -27.98 -6.52 -47.12
N ASN A 287 -28.30 -5.27 -46.75
CA ASN A 287 -29.20 -4.38 -47.52
C ASN A 287 -28.70 -4.00 -48.94
N LYS A 288 -27.51 -4.46 -49.33
CA LYS A 288 -26.88 -4.15 -50.63
C LYS A 288 -26.76 -5.37 -51.56
N SER A 289 -27.29 -6.51 -51.13
CA SER A 289 -27.23 -7.75 -51.92
C SER A 289 -28.38 -8.66 -51.54
N LYS A 290 -29.32 -8.86 -52.47
CA LYS A 290 -30.41 -9.82 -52.30
C LYS A 290 -29.91 -11.24 -52.07
N THR A 291 -28.85 -11.64 -52.77
CA THR A 291 -28.25 -12.98 -52.63
C THR A 291 -27.68 -13.19 -51.23
N GLU A 292 -26.97 -12.21 -50.70
CA GLU A 292 -26.43 -12.29 -49.33
C GLU A 292 -27.55 -12.20 -48.28
N CYS A 293 -28.58 -11.37 -48.51
CA CYS A 293 -29.74 -11.29 -47.63
C CYS A 293 -30.46 -12.64 -47.49
N LEU A 294 -30.71 -13.31 -48.63
CA LEU A 294 -31.34 -14.64 -48.64
C LEU A 294 -30.41 -15.70 -48.04
N GLY A 295 -29.10 -15.61 -48.30
CA GLY A 295 -28.09 -16.48 -47.69
C GLY A 295 -28.03 -16.35 -46.17
N ALA A 296 -28.30 -15.16 -45.63
CA ALA A 296 -28.42 -14.90 -44.20
C ALA A 296 -29.77 -15.34 -43.58
N GLN A 297 -30.62 -16.05 -44.35
CA GLN A 297 -31.97 -16.48 -43.94
C GLN A 297 -32.90 -15.31 -43.55
N CYS A 298 -32.75 -14.18 -44.24
CA CYS A 298 -33.56 -12.98 -44.05
C CYS A 298 -34.48 -12.76 -45.25
N LYS A 299 -35.51 -11.93 -45.07
CA LYS A 299 -36.46 -11.58 -46.13
C LYS A 299 -35.99 -10.32 -46.87
N TRP A 300 -35.87 -10.43 -48.19
CA TRP A 300 -35.58 -9.28 -49.05
C TRP A 300 -36.86 -8.46 -49.32
N GLY A 301 -36.81 -7.18 -49.02
CA GLY A 301 -37.88 -6.20 -49.28
C GLY A 301 -37.56 -5.20 -50.39
N GLY A 302 -36.43 -5.34 -51.08
CA GLY A 302 -36.03 -4.51 -52.21
C GLY A 302 -36.72 -4.88 -53.52
N LYS A 303 -36.95 -3.87 -54.38
CA LYS A 303 -37.44 -4.08 -55.75
C LYS A 303 -36.32 -4.42 -56.74
N LYS A 304 -35.08 -4.04 -56.42
CA LYS A 304 -33.87 -4.36 -57.17
C LYS A 304 -33.03 -5.36 -56.38
N ASP A 305 -32.12 -6.05 -57.05
CA ASP A 305 -31.29 -7.10 -56.45
C ASP A 305 -30.04 -6.55 -55.72
N ASP A 306 -29.69 -5.29 -55.97
CA ASP A 306 -28.47 -4.61 -55.53
C ASP A 306 -28.70 -3.49 -54.49
N ASP A 307 -29.95 -3.08 -54.25
CA ASP A 307 -30.29 -2.03 -53.29
C ASP A 307 -31.71 -2.20 -52.74
N GLY A 308 -31.82 -2.57 -51.46
CA GLY A 308 -33.11 -2.82 -50.83
C GLY A 308 -33.05 -3.26 -49.36
N PRO A 309 -34.12 -3.05 -48.59
CA PRO A 309 -34.14 -3.45 -47.18
C PRO A 309 -34.14 -4.99 -47.06
N CYS A 310 -33.19 -5.52 -46.31
CA CYS A 310 -33.13 -6.90 -45.86
C CYS A 310 -33.60 -6.95 -44.40
N ILE A 311 -34.74 -7.59 -44.16
CA ILE A 311 -35.43 -7.60 -42.88
C ILE A 311 -35.51 -9.03 -42.32
N VAL A 312 -35.75 -9.14 -41.02
CA VAL A 312 -35.92 -10.46 -40.38
C VAL A 312 -37.15 -11.14 -40.97
N ASP A 313 -37.00 -12.42 -41.33
CA ASP A 313 -38.15 -13.25 -41.66
C ASP A 313 -38.82 -13.75 -40.38
N GLU A 314 -39.92 -13.09 -40.01
CA GLU A 314 -40.70 -13.40 -38.80
C GLU A 314 -41.30 -14.82 -38.84
N SER A 315 -41.53 -15.39 -40.03
CA SER A 315 -42.05 -16.77 -40.18
C SER A 315 -41.02 -17.83 -39.77
N LYS A 316 -39.73 -17.49 -39.82
CA LYS A 316 -38.59 -18.34 -39.42
C LYS A 316 -38.14 -18.11 -37.98
N VAL A 317 -38.75 -17.16 -37.27
CA VAL A 317 -38.52 -16.93 -35.83
C VAL A 317 -39.44 -17.83 -34.97
N ALA A 318 -40.64 -18.15 -35.47
CA ALA A 318 -41.62 -18.94 -34.75
C ALA A 318 -41.25 -20.42 -34.56
N GLU A 319 -40.50 -21.03 -35.48
CA GLU A 319 -40.10 -22.46 -35.39
C GLU A 319 -39.11 -22.78 -34.25
N GLN A 320 -38.46 -21.78 -33.64
CA GLN A 320 -37.52 -22.01 -32.53
C GLN A 320 -38.20 -22.11 -31.15
N THR A 321 -39.48 -21.79 -31.03
CA THR A 321 -40.18 -21.83 -29.73
C THR A 321 -40.67 -23.24 -29.37
N THR A 322 -40.71 -24.17 -30.32
CA THR A 322 -41.44 -25.45 -30.14
C THR A 322 -40.57 -26.64 -29.71
N GLN A 323 -39.25 -26.48 -29.49
CA GLN A 323 -38.39 -27.61 -29.09
C GLN A 323 -37.71 -27.49 -27.72
N ALA A 324 -38.11 -26.52 -26.88
CA ALA A 324 -37.61 -26.36 -25.51
C ALA A 324 -38.67 -26.63 -24.42
N GLY A 325 -39.80 -27.27 -24.77
CA GLY A 325 -40.92 -27.50 -23.87
C GLY A 325 -41.16 -28.96 -23.52
N ALA A 326 -40.33 -29.56 -22.66
CA ALA A 326 -40.74 -30.67 -21.79
C ALA A 326 -39.72 -30.86 -20.65
N GLY A 327 -40.04 -30.36 -19.46
CA GLY A 327 -39.38 -30.78 -18.21
C GLY A 327 -39.01 -29.65 -17.24
N GLU A 328 -39.98 -28.91 -16.70
CA GLU A 328 -39.81 -28.11 -15.49
C GLU A 328 -39.61 -29.02 -14.25
N LYS A 329 -38.63 -28.69 -13.40
CA LYS A 329 -38.86 -28.24 -12.01
C LYS A 329 -37.58 -27.68 -11.36
N LYS A 330 -37.67 -26.37 -11.01
CA LYS A 330 -37.31 -25.65 -9.76
C LYS A 330 -35.94 -25.97 -9.10
N ASP A 331 -35.08 -24.99 -8.79
CA ASP A 331 -35.32 -23.83 -7.93
C ASP A 331 -34.27 -22.70 -8.15
N GLY A 332 -34.63 -21.46 -7.79
CA GLY A 332 -33.64 -20.40 -7.47
C GLY A 332 -33.75 -19.10 -8.26
N GLN A 333 -34.89 -18.41 -8.15
CA GLN A 333 -35.16 -17.09 -8.72
C GLN A 333 -34.36 -15.99 -7.99
N LEU A 334 -33.51 -15.24 -8.71
CA LEU A 334 -33.09 -13.88 -8.32
C LEU A 334 -33.35 -12.96 -9.51
N GLN A 335 -34.52 -12.33 -9.44
CA GLN A 335 -35.08 -11.45 -10.45
C GLN A 335 -34.40 -10.08 -10.35
N LEU A 336 -33.48 -9.77 -11.28
CA LEU A 336 -32.92 -8.44 -11.43
C LEU A 336 -33.83 -7.61 -12.33
N GLY A 337 -34.66 -6.76 -11.70
CA GLY A 337 -35.40 -5.70 -12.35
C GLY A 337 -34.43 -4.66 -12.94
N VAL A 338 -34.49 -4.47 -14.26
CA VAL A 338 -33.72 -3.47 -14.99
C VAL A 338 -34.52 -2.18 -15.04
N GLN A 339 -34.08 -1.13 -14.35
CA GLN A 339 -34.48 0.24 -14.67
C GLN A 339 -33.26 1.17 -14.66
N ASN A 340 -33.02 1.76 -15.84
CA ASN A 340 -32.34 3.02 -16.12
C ASN A 340 -31.04 3.34 -15.36
N MET A 341 -29.90 3.04 -15.97
CA MET A 341 -28.63 3.74 -15.71
C MET A 341 -28.15 4.41 -16.99
N GLU A 342 -27.97 5.73 -16.92
CA GLU A 342 -27.80 6.67 -18.03
C GLU A 342 -26.62 6.37 -18.99
N PRO A 343 -26.75 6.73 -20.28
CA PRO A 343 -25.73 6.57 -21.32
C PRO A 343 -24.43 7.39 -21.13
N LYS A 344 -24.35 8.26 -20.11
CA LYS A 344 -23.16 9.09 -19.84
C LYS A 344 -21.99 8.32 -19.20
N LEU A 345 -22.27 7.28 -18.42
CA LEU A 345 -21.22 6.54 -17.70
C LEU A 345 -20.42 5.60 -18.63
N SER A 346 -21.11 4.93 -19.58
CA SER A 346 -20.45 4.16 -20.65
C SER A 346 -19.61 5.04 -21.58
N ALA A 347 -20.06 6.26 -21.89
CA ALA A 347 -19.31 7.20 -22.71
C ALA A 347 -18.03 7.68 -22.02
N MET A 348 -18.06 7.93 -20.70
CA MET A 348 -16.88 8.35 -19.93
C MET A 348 -15.80 7.26 -19.81
N LEU A 349 -16.20 5.99 -19.59
CA LEU A 349 -15.27 4.86 -19.54
C LEU A 349 -14.62 4.59 -20.91
N THR A 350 -15.39 4.68 -21.99
CA THR A 350 -14.88 4.50 -23.36
C THR A 350 -13.92 5.63 -23.74
N LYS A 351 -14.21 6.89 -23.37
CA LYS A 351 -13.37 8.05 -23.70
C LYS A 351 -12.05 8.06 -22.92
N LYS A 352 -12.02 7.59 -21.66
CA LYS A 352 -10.79 7.46 -20.86
C LYS A 352 -9.85 6.34 -21.36
N LEU A 353 -10.39 5.18 -21.75
CA LEU A 353 -9.56 4.12 -22.35
C LEU A 353 -9.04 4.51 -23.74
N THR A 354 -9.85 5.18 -24.56
CA THR A 354 -9.45 5.56 -25.93
C THR A 354 -8.40 6.68 -25.94
N ASN A 355 -8.47 7.67 -25.03
CA ASN A 355 -7.48 8.75 -24.97
C ASN A 355 -6.11 8.29 -24.44
N LYS A 356 -6.05 7.25 -23.59
CA LYS A 356 -4.77 6.70 -23.10
C LYS A 356 -4.03 5.94 -24.21
N ILE A 357 -4.77 5.21 -25.05
CA ILE A 357 -4.24 4.48 -26.21
C ILE A 357 -3.78 5.44 -27.34
N VAL A 358 -4.42 6.60 -27.50
CA VAL A 358 -4.06 7.58 -28.55
C VAL A 358 -2.85 8.44 -28.17
N HIS A 359 -2.59 8.69 -26.89
CA HIS A 359 -1.42 9.46 -26.45
C HIS A 359 -0.11 8.66 -26.49
N GLU A 360 -0.15 7.34 -26.25
CA GLU A 360 1.04 6.47 -26.38
C GLU A 360 1.38 6.10 -27.83
N GLY A 361 0.47 6.35 -28.79
CA GLY A 361 0.65 6.05 -30.22
C GLY A 361 1.21 7.19 -31.09
N ARG A 362 1.45 8.38 -30.54
CA ARG A 362 2.01 9.54 -31.28
C ARG A 362 3.21 10.15 -30.55
N GLY A 363 4.27 9.36 -30.42
CA GLY A 363 5.61 9.80 -30.06
C GLY A 363 6.63 8.90 -30.74
N LYS A 364 7.35 9.45 -31.73
CA LYS A 364 8.36 8.82 -32.57
C LYS A 364 9.27 7.83 -31.83
N THR A 365 9.41 6.63 -32.40
CA THR A 365 10.65 5.81 -32.49
C THR A 365 11.77 6.19 -31.52
N ILE A 366 11.86 5.51 -30.37
CA ILE A 366 13.10 5.38 -29.61
C ILE A 366 13.29 3.90 -29.25
N ASN A 367 14.48 3.41 -29.58
CA ASN A 367 15.05 2.07 -29.40
C ASN A 367 14.44 1.17 -28.29
N LEU A 368 14.08 -0.04 -28.71
CA LEU A 368 13.54 -1.18 -27.96
C LEU A 368 14.52 -1.86 -26.96
N SER A 369 15.41 -1.10 -26.29
CA SER A 369 16.38 -1.66 -25.33
C SER A 369 16.25 -1.19 -23.89
N GLN A 370 15.26 -0.35 -23.52
CA GLN A 370 15.13 0.16 -22.14
C GLN A 370 13.83 -0.14 -21.38
N GLU A 371 12.80 -0.73 -21.98
CA GLU A 371 11.53 -1.02 -21.27
C GLU A 371 11.44 -2.40 -20.59
N LYS A 372 12.58 -3.01 -20.26
CA LYS A 372 12.64 -4.18 -19.35
C LYS A 372 12.60 -3.81 -17.85
N LYS A 373 12.13 -2.62 -17.46
CA LYS A 373 12.20 -2.17 -16.05
C LYS A 373 10.89 -2.16 -15.24
N CYS A 374 9.72 -2.48 -15.82
CA CYS A 374 8.47 -2.57 -15.03
C CYS A 374 8.00 -3.99 -14.69
N ALA A 375 8.83 -5.01 -14.96
CA ALA A 375 8.59 -6.39 -14.50
C ALA A 375 9.77 -6.89 -13.64
N LYS A 376 10.04 -6.18 -12.54
CA LYS A 376 10.74 -6.74 -11.37
C LYS A 376 9.95 -6.38 -10.13
N MET A 377 8.79 -7.02 -10.00
CA MET A 377 8.21 -7.26 -8.70
C MET A 377 9.08 -8.34 -8.04
N VAL A 378 10.21 -7.91 -7.47
CA VAL A 378 10.96 -8.74 -6.55
C VAL A 378 10.08 -8.88 -5.31
N VAL A 379 9.55 -10.09 -5.14
CA VAL A 379 9.06 -10.61 -3.86
C VAL A 379 10.10 -10.27 -2.80
N PHE A 380 9.71 -9.54 -1.75
CA PHE A 380 10.67 -8.93 -0.83
C PHE A 380 10.20 -8.89 0.61
#